data_AF-A0A0N9HQC3-F1
#
_entry.id   AF-A0A0N9HQC3-F1
#
_cell.length_a   1.000
_cell.length_b   1.000
_cell.length_c   1.000
_cell.angle_alpha   90.00
_cell.angle_beta   90.00
_cell.angle_gamma   90.00
#
_symmetry.space_group_name_H-M   'P 1'
#
loop_
_entity.id
_entity.type
_entity.pdbx_description
1 polymer ?
#
loop_
_entity_poly.entity_id
_entity_poly.type
_entity_poly.pdbx_seq_one_letter_code
_entity_poly.pdbx_strand_id
1 'polypeptide(L)'
;MAIPAKYRGSFSDGAVVTRGIEPCLVLYPLPEWDEYAGKIGSLPSSQPDARQVVRAIFSAAAEVELDRLGRINIPAHLRRYAGLGSEVTLAGIGTQFEIWDRARWEQGSDARTDIAGQLERFGI
;
A
#
# COMPACT_ATOMS: atom_id res chain seq x y z
N MET A 1 -12.09 -5.30 5.44
CA MET A 1 -11.22 -6.34 4.86
C MET A 1 -10.61 -7.14 5.99
N ALA A 2 -10.56 -8.47 5.89
CA ALA A 2 -9.92 -9.31 6.92
C ALA A 2 -8.41 -9.45 6.67
N ILE A 3 -7.61 -9.25 7.70
CA ILE A 3 -6.16 -9.44 7.67
C ILE A 3 -5.85 -10.90 8.04
N PRO A 4 -5.04 -11.62 7.24
CA PRO A 4 -4.58 -12.97 7.57
C PRO A 4 -3.92 -13.03 8.94
N ALA A 5 -4.23 -14.06 9.73
CA ALA A 5 -3.81 -14.17 11.13
C ALA A 5 -2.31 -13.96 11.36
N LYS A 6 -1.47 -14.51 10.47
CA LYS A 6 0.00 -14.40 10.53
C LYS A 6 0.54 -12.96 10.43
N TYR A 7 -0.24 -12.02 9.88
CA TYR A 7 0.18 -10.63 9.72
C TYR A 7 -0.43 -9.68 10.74
N ARG A 8 -1.40 -10.15 11.56
CA ARG A 8 -2.11 -9.27 12.51
C ARG A 8 -1.17 -8.66 13.55
N GLY A 9 -0.13 -9.39 13.96
CA GLY A 9 0.87 -8.89 14.91
C GLY A 9 1.65 -7.69 14.39
N SER A 10 1.83 -7.54 13.08
CA SER A 10 2.51 -6.39 12.48
C SER A 10 1.73 -5.08 12.59
N PHE A 11 0.46 -5.13 13.01
CA PHE A 11 -0.41 -3.96 13.12
C PHE A 11 -0.87 -3.70 14.55
N SER A 12 -0.16 -4.26 15.56
CA SER A 12 -0.50 -4.09 16.98
C SER A 12 -0.51 -2.62 17.40
N ASP A 13 0.39 -1.84 16.82
CA ASP A 13 0.58 -0.43 17.15
C ASP A 13 -0.25 0.50 16.25
N GLY A 14 -1.13 -0.09 15.42
CA GLY A 14 -1.90 0.61 14.40
C GLY A 14 -1.32 0.45 13.00
N ALA A 15 -2.03 1.02 12.02
CA ALA A 15 -1.65 0.97 10.63
C ALA A 15 -2.10 2.23 9.89
N VAL A 16 -1.44 2.54 8.78
CA VAL A 16 -1.86 3.59 7.86
C VAL A 16 -2.13 2.99 6.49
N VAL A 17 -3.27 3.32 5.90
CA VAL A 17 -3.59 3.00 4.51
C VAL A 17 -3.55 4.26 3.65
N THR A 18 -2.90 4.18 2.50
CA THR A 18 -2.86 5.28 1.51
C THR A 18 -2.88 4.71 0.08
N ARG A 19 -2.78 5.59 -0.92
CA ARG A 19 -2.72 5.23 -2.35
C ARG A 19 -1.38 4.59 -2.70
N GLY A 20 -1.42 3.56 -3.55
CA GLY A 20 -0.25 3.06 -4.27
C GLY A 20 0.09 3.91 -5.48
N ILE A 21 1.13 3.49 -6.20
CA ILE A 21 1.52 4.10 -7.49
C ILE A 21 0.53 3.66 -8.56
N GLU A 22 0.29 2.34 -8.63
CA GLU A 22 -0.78 1.78 -9.42
C GLU A 22 -2.15 1.99 -8.75
N PRO A 23 -3.27 1.66 -9.44
CA PRO A 23 -4.61 1.63 -8.86
C PRO A 23 -4.80 0.55 -7.76
N CYS A 24 -4.05 0.66 -6.67
CA CYS A 24 -4.05 -0.18 -5.48
C CYS A 24 -3.94 0.70 -4.23
N LEU A 25 -4.07 0.12 -3.05
CA LEU A 25 -3.77 0.79 -1.79
C LEU A 25 -2.53 0.17 -1.17
N VAL A 26 -1.80 0.95 -0.37
CA VAL A 26 -0.70 0.44 0.45
C VAL A 26 -1.08 0.57 1.91
N LEU A 27 -0.93 -0.53 2.65
CA LEU A 27 -1.13 -0.65 4.08
C LEU A 27 0.22 -0.82 4.76
N TYR A 28 0.55 0.15 5.60
CA TYR A 28 1.78 0.20 6.38
C TYR A 28 1.49 -0.14 7.84
N PRO A 29 2.28 -1.03 8.47
CA PRO A 29 2.51 -0.97 9.91
C PRO A 29 2.92 0.46 10.33
N LEU A 30 2.46 0.93 11.49
CA LEU A 30 2.75 2.30 11.93
C LEU A 30 4.26 2.65 11.93
N PRO A 31 5.19 1.79 12.42
CA PRO A 31 6.62 2.09 12.38
C PRO A 31 7.17 2.29 10.96
N GLU A 32 6.69 1.50 10.00
CA GLU A 32 7.09 1.59 8.60
C GLU A 32 6.51 2.84 7.93
N TRP A 33 5.29 3.22 8.31
CA TRP A 33 4.69 4.47 7.88
C TRP A 33 5.50 5.68 8.35
N ASP A 34 5.94 5.71 9.61
CA ASP A 34 6.70 6.83 10.15
C ASP A 34 8.01 7.05 9.40
N GLU A 35 8.72 5.97 9.09
CA GLU A 35 9.94 6.03 8.26
C GLU A 35 9.64 6.54 6.84
N TYR A 36 8.60 5.97 6.19
CA TYR A 36 8.21 6.35 4.85
C TYR A 36 7.72 7.81 4.77
N ALA A 37 6.88 8.23 5.70
CA ALA A 37 6.36 9.59 5.83
C ALA A 37 7.50 10.60 6.04
N GLY A 38 8.52 10.26 6.85
CA GLY A 38 9.72 11.08 7.01
C GLY A 38 10.44 11.32 5.67
N LYS A 39 10.65 10.26 4.88
CA LYS A 39 11.28 10.36 3.55
C LYS A 39 10.46 11.23 2.59
N ILE A 40 9.15 11.00 2.49
CA ILE A 40 8.27 11.80 1.63
C ILE A 40 8.18 13.26 2.09
N GLY A 41 8.13 13.51 3.41
CA GLY A 41 8.11 14.86 3.99
C GLY A 41 9.39 15.64 3.75
N SER A 42 10.52 14.95 3.50
CA SER A 42 11.81 15.57 3.19
C SER A 42 11.96 16.07 1.75
N LEU A 43 10.98 15.76 0.87
CA LEU A 43 11.05 16.15 -0.53
C LEU A 43 11.05 17.69 -0.72
N PRO A 44 11.83 18.22 -1.68
CA PRO A 44 12.03 19.66 -1.84
C PRO A 44 10.74 20.36 -2.26
N SER A 45 10.15 21.16 -1.36
CA SER A 45 8.89 21.85 -1.59
C SER A 45 8.92 22.88 -2.73
N SER A 46 10.12 23.29 -3.18
CA SER A 46 10.31 24.16 -4.35
C SER A 46 9.97 23.46 -5.67
N GLN A 47 10.11 22.13 -5.74
CA GLN A 47 9.84 21.36 -6.96
C GLN A 47 8.35 21.08 -7.12
N PRO A 48 7.72 21.41 -8.26
CA PRO A 48 6.30 21.14 -8.50
C PRO A 48 5.91 19.67 -8.34
N ASP A 49 6.74 18.75 -8.83
CA ASP A 49 6.46 17.31 -8.79
C ASP A 49 6.54 16.76 -7.37
N ALA A 50 7.53 17.20 -6.58
CA ALA A 50 7.62 16.87 -5.16
C ALA A 50 6.34 17.27 -4.40
N ARG A 51 5.83 18.49 -4.62
CA ARG A 51 4.57 18.92 -4.00
C ARG A 51 3.37 18.06 -4.41
N GLN A 52 3.34 17.60 -5.66
CA GLN A 52 2.27 16.71 -6.14
C GLN A 52 2.33 15.35 -5.44
N VAL A 53 3.52 14.76 -5.32
CA VAL A 53 3.73 13.47 -4.63
C VAL A 53 3.32 13.57 -3.15
N VAL A 54 3.83 14.58 -2.44
CA VAL A 54 3.50 14.82 -1.03
C VAL A 54 1.99 14.96 -0.81
N ARG A 55 1.32 15.75 -1.66
CA ARG A 55 -0.14 15.90 -1.59
C ARG A 55 -0.86 14.60 -1.91
N ALA A 56 -0.45 13.87 -2.94
CA ALA A 56 -1.10 12.63 -3.35
C ALA A 56 -1.06 11.57 -2.23
N ILE A 57 0.08 11.43 -1.55
CA ILE A 57 0.29 10.46 -0.48
C ILE A 57 -0.42 10.90 0.81
N PHE A 58 -0.11 12.09 1.32
CA PHE A 58 -0.62 12.49 2.64
C PHE A 58 -2.09 12.88 2.65
N SER A 59 -2.65 13.43 1.56
CA SER A 59 -4.09 13.72 1.51
C SER A 59 -4.97 12.47 1.47
N ALA A 60 -4.38 11.32 1.13
CA ALA A 60 -5.07 10.05 1.05
C ALA A 60 -4.74 9.12 2.22
N ALA A 61 -3.72 9.43 3.03
CA ALA A 61 -3.32 8.64 4.17
C ALA A 61 -4.43 8.66 5.24
N ALA A 62 -4.78 7.49 5.74
CA ALA A 62 -5.76 7.32 6.80
C ALA A 62 -5.25 6.28 7.80
N GLU A 63 -5.25 6.64 9.08
CA GLU A 63 -5.03 5.69 10.16
C GLU A 63 -6.18 4.69 10.21
N VAL A 64 -5.84 3.41 10.41
CA VAL A 64 -6.78 2.31 10.54
C VAL A 64 -6.31 1.35 11.62
N GLU A 65 -7.27 0.78 12.33
CA GLU A 65 -7.04 -0.21 13.37
C GLU A 65 -7.66 -1.55 12.99
N LEU A 66 -7.09 -2.63 13.53
CA LEU A 66 -7.70 -3.96 13.44
C LEU A 66 -8.77 -4.09 14.51
N ASP A 67 -9.98 -4.47 14.10
CA ASP A 67 -11.00 -4.88 15.05
C ASP A 67 -10.65 -6.23 15.72
N ARG A 68 -11.46 -6.65 16.69
CA ARG A 68 -11.28 -7.92 17.43
C ARG A 68 -11.28 -9.16 16.53
N LEU A 69 -11.80 -9.07 15.30
CA LEU A 69 -11.82 -10.16 14.32
C LEU A 69 -10.63 -10.07 13.34
N GLY A 70 -9.74 -9.10 13.53
CA GLY A 70 -8.59 -8.83 12.66
C GLY A 70 -8.98 -8.21 11.34
N ARG A 71 -10.01 -7.36 11.32
CA ARG A 71 -10.47 -6.65 10.11
C ARG A 71 -10.12 -5.17 10.19
N ILE A 72 -9.77 -4.60 9.05
CA ILE A 72 -9.61 -3.14 8.88
C ILE A 72 -10.79 -2.56 8.08
N ASN A 73 -11.17 -1.33 8.41
CA ASN A 73 -12.16 -0.56 7.65
C ASN A 73 -11.45 0.39 6.67
N ILE A 74 -11.61 0.16 5.37
CA ILE A 74 -10.97 0.98 4.34
C ILE A 74 -11.90 2.16 3.99
N PRO A 75 -11.42 3.41 4.12
CA PRO A 75 -12.19 4.59 3.73
C PRO A 75 -12.77 4.47 2.32
N ALA A 76 -14.03 4.91 2.15
CA ALA A 76 -14.74 4.76 0.88
C ALA A 76 -14.03 5.43 -0.31
N HIS A 77 -13.36 6.55 -0.07
CA HIS A 77 -12.62 7.26 -1.12
C HIS A 77 -11.39 6.46 -1.61
N LEU A 78 -10.72 5.73 -0.73
CA LEU A 78 -9.61 4.84 -1.09
C LEU A 78 -10.11 3.59 -1.83
N ARG A 79 -11.23 3.01 -1.39
CA ARG A 79 -11.86 1.90 -2.12
C ARG A 79 -12.20 2.29 -3.55
N ARG A 80 -12.74 3.50 -3.76
CA ARG A 80 -13.02 4.03 -5.10
C ARG A 80 -11.76 4.25 -5.92
N TYR A 81 -10.71 4.83 -5.33
CA TYR A 81 -9.43 5.05 -6.00
C TYR A 81 -8.82 3.74 -6.52
N ALA A 82 -8.71 2.73 -5.66
CA ALA A 82 -8.16 1.44 -6.02
C ALA A 82 -9.16 0.54 -6.78
N GLY A 83 -10.40 1.00 -7.01
CA GLY A 83 -11.43 0.22 -7.69
C GLY A 83 -11.69 -1.14 -7.05
N LEU A 84 -11.66 -1.22 -5.70
CA LEU A 84 -11.80 -2.48 -4.98
C LEU A 84 -13.22 -3.03 -5.12
N GLY A 85 -13.35 -4.23 -5.70
CA GLY A 85 -14.59 -5.00 -5.76
C GLY A 85 -14.90 -5.80 -4.49
N SER A 86 -15.63 -6.90 -4.65
CA SER A 86 -15.97 -7.84 -3.57
C SER A 86 -14.79 -8.69 -3.13
N GLU A 87 -13.87 -8.98 -4.05
CA GLU A 87 -12.68 -9.79 -3.81
C GLU A 87 -11.43 -8.93 -3.92
N VAL A 88 -10.52 -9.11 -2.98
CA VAL A 88 -9.28 -8.35 -2.90
C VAL A 88 -8.09 -9.27 -2.68
N THR A 89 -6.95 -8.91 -3.23
CA THR A 89 -5.65 -9.53 -2.93
C THR A 89 -4.89 -8.66 -1.94
N LEU A 90 -4.34 -9.29 -0.90
CA LEU A 90 -3.34 -8.68 -0.02
C LEU A 90 -1.96 -9.25 -0.41
N ALA A 91 -1.12 -8.42 -1.03
CA ALA A 91 0.22 -8.78 -1.43
C ALA A 91 1.25 -8.18 -0.46
N GLY A 92 2.15 -8.98 0.10
CA GLY A 92 3.26 -8.47 0.91
C GLY A 92 4.40 -8.02 0.01
N ILE A 93 4.89 -6.79 0.19
CA ILE A 93 5.97 -6.20 -0.60
C ILE A 93 7.00 -5.58 0.35
N GLY A 94 7.97 -6.39 0.77
CA GLY A 94 8.93 -5.97 1.80
C GLY A 94 8.24 -5.80 3.15
N THR A 95 8.26 -4.59 3.69
CA THR A 95 7.73 -4.25 5.03
C THR A 95 6.30 -3.73 5.03
N GLN A 96 5.70 -3.56 3.85
CA GLN A 96 4.32 -3.10 3.67
C GLN A 96 3.49 -4.10 2.88
N PHE A 97 2.19 -3.82 2.78
CA PHE A 97 1.26 -4.64 2.02
C PHE A 97 0.52 -3.80 0.99
N GLU A 98 0.32 -4.36 -0.19
CA GLU A 98 -0.59 -3.79 -1.17
C GLU A 98 -1.95 -4.48 -1.15
N ILE A 99 -3.00 -3.69 -1.34
CA ILE A 99 -4.39 -4.13 -1.41
C ILE A 99 -4.89 -3.83 -2.82
N TRP A 100 -5.22 -4.90 -3.53
CA TRP A 100 -5.63 -4.86 -4.92
C TRP A 100 -7.05 -5.38 -5.09
N ASP A 101 -7.73 -4.89 -6.12
CA ASP A 101 -8.84 -5.63 -6.70
C ASP A 101 -8.30 -6.97 -7.25
N ARG A 102 -9.02 -8.08 -6.97
CA ARG A 102 -8.54 -9.42 -7.30
C ARG A 102 -8.28 -9.61 -8.79
N ALA A 103 -9.21 -9.19 -9.64
CA ALA A 103 -9.11 -9.39 -11.08
C ALA A 103 -7.97 -8.54 -11.67
N ARG A 104 -7.78 -7.31 -11.18
CA ARG A 104 -6.65 -6.46 -11.60
C ARG A 104 -5.31 -7.07 -11.22
N TRP A 105 -5.19 -7.62 -10.02
CA TRP A 105 -3.97 -8.29 -9.58
C TRP A 105 -3.63 -9.46 -10.50
N GLU A 106 -4.59 -10.35 -10.78
CA GLU A 106 -4.39 -11.52 -11.64
C GLU A 106 -3.96 -11.13 -13.06
N GLN A 107 -4.57 -10.10 -13.65
CA GLN A 107 -4.20 -9.59 -14.98
C GLN A 107 -2.75 -9.09 -15.03
N GLY A 108 -2.27 -8.45 -13.95
CA GLY A 108 -0.88 -7.98 -13.86
C GLY A 108 0.11 -9.07 -13.50
N SER A 109 -0.29 -10.05 -12.69
CA SER A 109 0.58 -11.13 -12.21
C SER A 109 0.74 -12.29 -13.18
N ASP A 110 -0.23 -12.53 -14.08
CA ASP A 110 -0.18 -13.59 -15.08
C ASP A 110 0.83 -13.32 -16.21
N ALA A 111 1.36 -12.10 -16.29
CA ALA A 111 2.58 -11.87 -17.03
C ALA A 111 3.69 -12.66 -16.33
N ARG A 112 4.16 -13.75 -16.96
CA ARG A 112 5.37 -14.48 -16.56
C ARG A 112 6.50 -13.48 -16.48
N THR A 113 6.70 -12.94 -15.30
CA THR A 113 7.72 -11.93 -15.06
C THR A 113 9.03 -12.69 -15.07
N ASP A 114 9.90 -12.36 -16.02
CA ASP A 114 11.27 -12.85 -15.99
C ASP A 114 12.00 -12.17 -14.83
N ILE A 115 11.84 -12.75 -13.65
CA ILE A 115 12.42 -12.23 -12.41
C ILE A 115 13.94 -12.14 -12.57
N ALA A 116 14.57 -13.15 -13.17
CA ALA A 116 16.02 -13.18 -13.36
C ALA A 116 16.48 -12.00 -14.24
N GLY A 117 15.90 -11.83 -15.43
CA GLY A 117 16.26 -10.73 -16.32
C GLY A 117 15.96 -9.34 -15.74
N GLN A 118 14.94 -9.21 -14.89
CA GLN A 118 14.68 -7.95 -14.19
C GLN A 118 15.69 -7.66 -13.10
N LEU A 119 16.07 -8.66 -12.30
CA LEU A 119 17.10 -8.51 -11.25
C LEU A 119 18.43 -8.05 -11.87
N GLU A 120 18.83 -8.65 -12.99
CA GLU A 120 20.04 -8.25 -13.73
C GLU A 120 19.99 -6.76 -14.15
N ARG A 121 18.84 -6.25 -14.59
CA ARG A 121 18.66 -4.84 -14.96
C ARG A 121 18.80 -3.88 -13.78
N PHE A 122 18.51 -4.34 -12.57
CA PHE A 122 18.71 -3.59 -11.33
C PHE A 122 20.10 -3.82 -10.70
N GLY A 123 20.94 -4.67 -11.31
CA GLY A 123 22.28 -4.98 -10.82
C GLY A 123 22.30 -5.86 -9.58
N ILE A 124 21.25 -6.68 -9.39
CA ILE A 124 21.12 -7.69 -8.32
C ILE A 124 21.41 -9.08 -8.88
#